data_AF-A0A1H6VMZ6-F1
#
_entry.id   AF-A0A1H6VMZ6-F1
#
_cell.length_a   1.000
_cell.length_b   1.000
_cell.length_c   1.000
_cell.angle_alpha   90.00
_cell.angle_beta   90.00
_cell.angle_gamma   90.00
#
_symmetry.space_group_name_H-M   'P 1'
#
loop_
_entity.id
_entity.type
_entity.pdbx_description
1 polymer ?
#
loop_
_entity_poly.entity_id
_entity_poly.type
_entity_poly.pdbx_seq_one_letter_code
_entity_poly.pdbx_strand_id
1 'polypeptide(L)' 'MDKYKTKMTISKWFSFINLEKLSGKSQKAIQSFDAYVKKLTFDRALKLFLFAINDETNS' A
#
# COMPACT_ATOMS: atom_id res chain seq x y z
N MET A 1 -9.54 7.99 15.85
CA MET A 1 -8.27 7.37 16.32
C MET A 1 -7.13 8.37 16.14
N ASP A 2 -6.11 8.39 17.02
CA ASP A 2 -4.98 9.33 16.89
C ASP A 2 -4.24 9.14 15.54
N LYS A 3 -4.02 10.22 14.80
CA LYS A 3 -3.39 10.20 13.45
C LYS A 3 -2.03 9.51 13.46
N TYR A 4 -1.33 9.56 14.59
CA TYR A 4 -0.06 8.88 14.82
C TYR A 4 -0.23 7.36 14.89
N LYS A 5 -1.26 6.87 15.58
CA LYS A 5 -1.56 5.44 15.69
C LYS A 5 -1.93 4.82 14.34
N THR A 6 -2.74 5.50 13.52
CA THR A 6 -3.09 5.02 12.16
C THR A 6 -1.87 4.87 11.26
N LYS A 7 -0.97 5.85 11.25
CA LYS A 7 0.29 5.77 10.48
C LYS A 7 1.16 4.60 10.92
N MET A 8 1.22 4.34 12.23
CA MET A 8 1.99 3.24 12.80
C MET A 8 1.41 1.87 12.41
N THR A 9 0.09 1.72 12.44
CA THR A 9 -0.61 0.48 12.05
C THR A 9 -0.41 0.17 10.56
N ILE A 10 -0.62 1.15 9.67
CA ILE A 10 -0.43 0.98 8.22
C ILE A 10 1.03 0.61 7.91
N SER A 11 2.00 1.28 8.55
CA SER A 11 3.42 0.98 8.37
C SER A 11 3.77 -0.44 8.84
N LYS A 12 3.17 -0.89 9.95
CA LYS A 12 3.35 -2.25 10.46
C LYS A 12 2.79 -3.29 9.48
N TRP A 13 1.60 -3.09 8.92
CA TRP A 13 1.05 -3.99 7.89
C TRP A 13 1.93 -4.07 6.64
N PHE A 14 2.47 -2.93 6.20
CA PHE A 14 3.38 -2.89 5.05
C PHE A 14 4.72 -3.58 5.30
N SER A 15 5.23 -3.57 6.54
CA SER A 15 6.49 -4.24 6.86
C SER A 15 6.48 -5.75 6.60
N PHE A 16 5.30 -6.36 6.55
CA PHE A 16 5.13 -7.78 6.20
C PHE A 16 5.10 -8.04 4.69
N ILE A 17 4.91 -7.00 3.87
CA ILE A 17 4.83 -7.13 2.41
C ILE A 17 6.21 -6.87 1.82
N ASN A 18 6.88 -7.94 1.39
CA ASN A 18 8.10 -7.82 0.61
C ASN A 18 7.78 -7.93 -0.89
N LEU A 19 7.64 -6.79 -1.56
CA LEU A 19 7.30 -6.71 -2.98
C LEU A 19 8.37 -7.39 -3.87
N GLU A 20 9.63 -7.40 -3.45
CA GLU A 20 10.75 -8.02 -4.16
C GLU A 20 10.77 -9.55 -4.03
N LYS A 21 10.08 -10.12 -3.04
CA LYS A 21 9.92 -11.58 -2.89
C LYS A 21 8.63 -12.12 -3.51
N LEU A 22 7.81 -11.27 -4.12
CA LEU A 22 6.62 -11.72 -4.83
C LEU A 22 6.99 -12.54 -6.08
N SER A 23 6.04 -13.36 -6.55
CA SER A 23 6.20 -14.08 -7.80
C SER A 23 6.55 -13.13 -8.96
N GLY A 24 7.34 -13.57 -9.93
CA GLY A 24 7.71 -12.73 -11.08
C GLY A 24 6.52 -12.19 -11.88
N LYS A 25 5.38 -12.90 -11.88
CA LYS A 25 4.12 -12.42 -12.48
C LYS A 25 3.56 -11.20 -11.72
N SER A 26 3.54 -11.27 -10.40
CA SER A 26 3.10 -10.17 -9.53
C SER A 26 4.02 -8.96 -9.65
N GLN A 27 5.35 -9.17 -9.69
CA GLN A 27 6.32 -8.09 -9.89
C GLN A 27 6.12 -7.38 -11.23
N LYS A 28 5.90 -8.13 -12.32
CA LYS A 28 5.60 -7.55 -13.64
C LYS A 28 4.30 -6.74 -13.64
N ALA A 29 3.27 -7.21 -12.92
CA ALA A 29 2.03 -6.47 -12.78
C ALA A 29 2.25 -5.14 -12.03
N ILE A 30 3.04 -5.14 -10.96
CA ILE A 30 3.43 -3.93 -10.21
C ILE A 30 4.20 -2.95 -11.10
N GLN A 31 5.22 -3.44 -11.83
CA GLN A 31 6.00 -2.60 -12.75
C GLN A 31 5.11 -1.99 -13.85
N SER A 32 4.16 -2.76 -14.37
CA SER A 32 3.21 -2.27 -15.39
C SER A 32 2.28 -1.21 -14.82
N PHE A 33 1.80 -1.39 -13.58
CA PHE A 33 1.01 -0.41 -12.86
C PHE A 33 1.78 0.91 -12.65
N ASP A 34 3.02 0.81 -12.15
CA ASP A 34 3.89 1.96 -11.89
C ASP A 34 4.24 2.73 -13.19
N ALA A 35 4.42 2.01 -14.31
CA ALA A 35 4.69 2.62 -15.61
C ALA A 35 3.48 3.38 -16.18
N TYR A 36 2.27 2.89 -15.92
CA TYR A 36 1.03 3.49 -16.43
C TYR A 36 0.68 4.80 -15.72
N VAL A 37 0.88 4.86 -14.39
CA VAL A 37 0.51 6.03 -13.59
C VAL A 37 1.76 6.71 -13.05
N LYS A 38 2.42 7.56 -13.85
CA LYS A 38 3.66 8.29 -13.49
C LYS A 38 3.64 9.03 -12.13
N LYS A 39 2.47 9.26 -11.52
CA LYS A 39 2.30 9.93 -10.21
C LYS A 39 1.82 9.03 -9.07
N LEU A 40 1.29 7.84 -9.36
CA LEU A 40 0.72 6.93 -8.37
C LEU A 40 1.36 5.55 -8.50
N THR A 41 2.37 5.31 -7.66
CA THR A 41 2.98 3.98 -7.56
C THR A 41 2.05 3.02 -6.83
N PHE A 42 2.23 1.73 -7.06
CA PHE A 42 1.52 0.64 -6.41
C PHE A 42 1.62 0.73 -4.88
N ASP A 43 2.80 1.07 -4.37
CA ASP A 43 3.02 1.34 -2.94
C ASP A 43 2.12 2.47 -2.40
N ARG A 44 2.02 3.59 -3.13
CA ARG A 44 1.14 4.70 -2.74
C ARG A 44 -0.33 4.33 -2.84
N ALA A 45 -0.72 3.58 -3.88
CA ALA A 45 -2.08 3.10 -4.03
C ALA A 45 -2.50 2.21 -2.85
N LEU A 46 -1.67 1.23 -2.47
CA LEU A 46 -1.93 0.37 -1.30
C LEU A 46 -2.02 1.18 0.00
N LYS A 47 -1.14 2.17 0.21
CA LYS A 47 -1.21 3.07 1.38
C LYS A 47 -2.52 3.86 1.43
N LEU A 48 -3.00 4.34 0.29
CA LEU A 48 -4.28 5.05 0.20
C LEU A 48 -5.47 4.13 0.48
N PHE A 49 -5.50 2.93 -0.09
CA PHE A 49 -6.56 1.95 0.18
C PHE A 49 -6.62 1.57 1.65
N LEU A 50 -5.47 1.28 2.26
CA LEU A 50 -5.39 0.93 3.68
C LEU A 50 -5.78 2.09 4.59
N PHE A 51 -5.42 3.32 4.21
CA PHE A 51 -5.87 4.51 4.91
C PHE A 51 -7.40 4.66 4.85
N ALA A 52 -7.99 4.53 3.66
CA ALA A 52 -9.44 4.62 3.46
C ALA A 52 -10.20 3.54 4.25
N ILE A 53 -9.76 2.27 4.17
CA ILE A 53 -10.35 1.16 4.93
C ILE A 53 -10.27 1.42 6.44
N ASN A 54 -9.12 1.90 6.93
CA ASN A 54 -8.97 2.25 8.33
C ASN A 54 -9.88 3.42 8.74
N ASP A 55 -10.09 4.40 7.87
CA ASP A 55 -10.96 5.55 8.16
C ASP A 55 -12.44 5.13 8.22
N GLU A 56 -12.88 4.26 7.31
CA GLU A 56 -14.23 3.68 7.30
C GLU A 56 -14.50 2.77 8.50
N THR A 57 -13.52 2.00 8.97
CA THR A 57 -13.69 1.11 10.15
C THR A 57 -13.62 1.84 11.50
N ASN A 58 -13.20 3.11 11.52
CA ASN A 58 -13.16 3.94 12.73
C ASN A 58 -14.23 5.05 12.75
N SER A 59 -15.10 5.10 11.75
CA SER A 59 -16.30 5.96 11.68
C SER A 59 -17.54 5.18 12.12
#